data_AF-A0A436R469-F1
#
_entry.id   AF-A0A436R469-F1
#
_cell.length_a   1.000
_cell.length_b   1.000
_cell.length_c   1.000
_cell.angle_alpha   90.00
_cell.angle_beta   90.00
_cell.angle_gamma   90.00
#
_symmetry.space_group_name_H-M   'P 1'
#
loop_
_entity.id
_entity.type
_entity.pdbx_description
1 polymer ?
#
loop_
_entity_poly.entity_id
_entity_poly.type
_entity_poly.pdbx_seq_one_letter_code
_entity_poly.pdbx_strand_id
1 'polypeptide(L)'
;LVIDPPETLDESPEAAGAEIAAALSRHGANVSVCVQKSGGTSVDDMIQARIAESGADLLVLGAYSHSWLRQLLFGGVTRTVLRTTNVAAFLSR
;
A
#
# COMPACT_ATOMS: atom_id res chain seq x y z
N LEU A 1 -1.16 4.58 -0.86
CA LEU A 1 -2.19 4.29 0.16
C LEU A 1 -1.45 3.98 1.44
N VAL A 2 -1.75 4.69 2.52
CA VAL A 2 -1.26 4.45 3.87
C VAL A 2 -2.47 4.15 4.74
N ILE A 3 -2.46 3.02 5.44
CA ILE A 3 -3.56 2.59 6.31
C ILE A 3 -3.04 2.58 7.74
N ASP A 4 -3.78 3.22 8.65
CA ASP A 4 -3.45 3.33 10.08
C ASP A 4 -1.99 3.76 10.34
N PRO A 5 -1.57 4.94 9.85
CA PRO A 5 -0.24 5.44 10.14
C PRO A 5 -0.04 5.57 11.66
N PRO A 6 1.16 5.24 12.18
CA PRO A 6 1.45 5.39 13.60
C PRO A 6 1.40 6.87 13.99
N GLU A 7 0.71 7.17 15.10
CA GLU A 7 0.69 8.51 15.69
C GLU A 7 1.98 8.69 16.53
N THR A 8 3.13 8.90 15.87
CA THR A 8 4.36 9.30 16.55
C THR A 8 4.41 10.83 16.66
N LEU A 9 4.97 11.34 17.76
CA LEU A 9 5.01 12.78 18.06
C LEU A 9 5.74 13.63 17.00
N ASP A 10 6.56 13.00 16.14
CA ASP A 10 7.42 13.65 15.16
C ASP A 10 6.95 13.50 13.69
N GLU A 11 5.99 12.62 13.39
CA GLU A 11 5.48 12.40 12.02
C GLU A 11 3.97 12.58 11.97
N SER A 12 3.51 13.60 11.23
CA SER A 12 2.07 13.75 11.00
C SER A 12 1.57 12.62 10.09
N PRO A 13 0.30 12.18 10.23
CA PRO A 13 -0.30 11.22 9.29
C PRO A 13 -0.18 11.64 7.83
N GLU A 14 -0.18 12.96 7.55
CA GLU A 14 0.03 13.53 6.22
C GLU A 14 1.48 13.43 5.72
N ALA A 15 2.46 13.30 6.62
CA ALA A 15 3.85 13.04 6.28
C ALA A 15 4.09 11.58 5.87
N ALA A 16 3.20 10.66 6.26
CA ALA A 16 3.33 9.24 5.94
C ALA A 16 3.31 9.01 4.42
N GLY A 17 4.41 8.48 3.89
CA GLY A 17 4.60 8.24 2.45
C GLY A 17 5.05 9.47 1.65
N ALA A 18 5.28 10.63 2.28
CA ALA A 18 5.75 11.83 1.61
C ALA A 18 7.15 11.64 0.99
N GLU A 19 8.06 10.94 1.66
CA GLU A 19 9.42 10.70 1.14
C GLU A 19 9.41 9.84 -0.14
N ILE A 20 8.63 8.74 -0.12
CA ILE A 20 8.48 7.86 -1.29
C ILE A 20 7.82 8.63 -2.43
N ALA A 21 6.80 9.44 -2.14
CA ALA A 21 6.16 10.26 -3.15
C ALA A 21 7.13 11.28 -3.77
N ALA A 22 7.91 11.98 -2.94
CA ALA A 22 8.93 12.91 -3.41
C ALA A 22 10.02 12.21 -4.23
N ALA A 23 10.42 10.99 -3.86
CA ALA A 23 11.36 10.19 -4.64
C ALA A 23 10.81 9.83 -6.04
N LEU A 24 9.58 9.33 -6.11
CA LEU A 24 8.95 8.96 -7.38
C LEU A 24 8.68 10.18 -8.26
N SER A 25 8.21 11.29 -7.68
CA SER A 25 7.98 12.54 -8.41
C SER A 25 9.26 13.10 -9.01
N ARG A 26 10.42 12.96 -8.34
CA ARG A 26 11.73 13.34 -8.90
C ARG A 26 12.10 12.57 -10.17
N HIS A 27 11.53 11.38 -10.36
CA HIS A 27 11.71 10.58 -11.58
C HIS A 27 10.59 10.81 -12.61
N GLY A 28 9.76 11.84 -12.45
CA GLY A 28 8.72 12.23 -13.40
C GLY A 28 7.40 11.47 -13.26
N ALA A 29 7.22 10.68 -12.20
CA ALA A 29 5.94 10.05 -11.92
C ALA A 29 4.91 11.09 -11.42
N ASN A 30 3.65 10.94 -11.84
CA ASN A 30 2.54 11.65 -11.20
C ASN A 30 2.11 10.89 -9.95
N VAL A 31 2.29 11.48 -8.77
CA VAL A 31 2.13 10.78 -7.49
C VAL A 31 1.07 11.44 -6.63
N SER A 32 0.16 10.62 -6.11
CA SER A 32 -0.79 11.01 -5.07
C SER A 32 -0.63 10.12 -3.83
N VAL A 33 -0.54 10.72 -2.65
CA VAL A 33 -0.61 10.00 -1.37
C VAL A 33 -2.05 9.99 -0.88
N CYS A 34 -2.50 8.85 -0.40
CA CYS A 34 -3.84 8.67 0.18
C CYS A 34 -3.65 8.00 1.53
N VAL A 35 -4.09 8.68 2.59
CA VAL A 35 -4.00 8.20 3.98
C VAL A 35 -5.42 7.90 4.44
N GLN A 36 -5.64 6.70 4.97
CA GLN A 36 -6.95 6.24 5.43
C GLN A 36 -6.82 5.56 6.80
N LYS A 37 -7.83 5.72 7.65
CA LYS A 37 -7.97 4.93 8.88
C LYS A 37 -8.81 3.68 8.54
N SER A 38 -8.43 2.51 9.04
CA SER A 38 -9.14 1.27 8.73
C SER A 38 -10.54 1.22 9.33
N GLY A 39 -10.72 1.78 10.52
CA GLY A 39 -12.01 1.80 11.22
C GLY A 39 -12.60 0.40 11.44
N GLY A 40 -11.75 -0.63 11.51
CA GLY A 40 -12.16 -2.03 11.62
C GLY A 40 -12.39 -2.75 10.28
N THR A 41 -12.25 -2.06 9.15
CA THR A 41 -12.23 -2.66 7.82
C THR A 41 -10.93 -3.44 7.62
N SER A 42 -11.00 -4.59 6.94
CA SER A 42 -9.80 -5.35 6.63
C SER A 42 -8.88 -4.57 5.66
N VAL A 43 -7.57 -4.72 5.82
CA VAL A 43 -6.58 -4.03 4.97
C VAL A 43 -6.72 -4.49 3.51
N ASP A 44 -7.07 -5.75 3.28
CA ASP A 44 -7.30 -6.28 1.94
C ASP A 44 -8.52 -5.64 1.27
N ASP A 45 -9.64 -5.48 1.98
CA ASP A 45 -10.82 -4.78 1.43
C ASP A 45 -10.51 -3.33 1.09
N MET A 46 -9.75 -2.62 1.94
CA MET A 46 -9.33 -1.25 1.66
C MET A 46 -8.43 -1.14 0.43
N ILE A 47 -7.52 -2.10 0.22
CA ILE A 47 -6.68 -2.13 -0.97
C ILE A 47 -7.53 -2.37 -2.22
N GLN A 48 -8.50 -3.30 -2.18
CA GLN A 48 -9.38 -3.55 -3.33
C GLN A 48 -10.26 -2.36 -3.65
N ALA A 49 -10.86 -1.73 -2.63
CA ALA A 49 -11.63 -0.50 -2.79
C ALA A 49 -10.79 0.59 -3.45
N ARG A 50 -9.53 0.77 -2.99
CA ARG A 50 -8.64 1.77 -3.58
C ARG A 50 -8.28 1.47 -5.03
N ILE A 51 -8.05 0.20 -5.38
CA ILE A 51 -7.79 -0.21 -6.77
C ILE A 51 -9.00 0.11 -7.65
N ALA A 52 -10.21 -0.23 -7.20
CA ALA A 52 -11.45 0.05 -7.91
C ALA A 52 -11.69 1.56 -8.09
N GLU A 53 -11.50 2.36 -7.04
CA GLU A 53 -11.67 3.82 -7.08
C GLU A 53 -10.66 4.53 -7.97
N SER A 54 -9.41 4.07 -7.98
CA SER A 54 -8.34 4.70 -8.77
C SER A 54 -8.33 4.27 -10.23
N GLY A 55 -9.04 3.19 -10.58
CA GLY A 55 -8.95 2.58 -11.91
C GLY A 55 -7.54 2.10 -12.24
N ALA A 56 -6.77 1.69 -11.22
CA ALA A 56 -5.38 1.27 -11.42
C ALA A 56 -5.31 -0.07 -12.16
N ASP A 57 -4.44 -0.18 -13.16
CA ASP A 57 -4.21 -1.44 -13.90
C ASP A 57 -3.07 -2.29 -13.33
N LEU A 58 -2.28 -1.72 -12.41
CA LEU A 58 -1.11 -2.34 -11.80
C LEU A 58 -1.02 -2.02 -10.31
N LEU A 59 -0.99 -3.07 -9.49
CA LEU A 59 -0.63 -3.00 -8.08
C LEU A 59 0.87 -3.26 -7.92
N VAL A 60 1.61 -2.30 -7.38
CA VAL A 60 3.02 -2.46 -7.02
C VAL A 60 3.15 -2.65 -5.51
N LEU A 61 3.81 -3.73 -5.10
CA LEU A 61 4.10 -4.05 -3.70
C LEU A 61 5.61 -4.01 -3.48
N GLY A 62 6.07 -3.17 -2.56
CA GLY A 62 7.47 -3.08 -2.15
C GLY A 62 7.76 -4.01 -0.96
N ALA A 63 8.76 -4.87 -1.09
CA ALA A 63 9.17 -5.80 -0.04
C ALA A 63 10.08 -5.16 1.04
N TYR A 64 9.74 -3.98 1.55
CA TYR A 64 10.56 -3.27 2.56
C TYR A 64 10.46 -3.84 3.98
N SER A 65 10.02 -5.09 4.15
CA SER A 65 10.02 -5.78 5.44
C SER A 65 10.44 -7.23 5.24
N HIS A 66 11.44 -7.66 6.03
CA HIS A 66 11.97 -9.04 6.07
C HIS A 66 10.88 -10.11 6.33
N SER A 67 9.66 -9.73 6.70
CA SER A 67 8.59 -10.61 7.13
C SER A 67 7.44 -10.76 6.12
N TRP A 68 7.39 -9.96 5.05
CA TRP A 68 6.29 -10.02 4.08
C TRP A 68 6.30 -11.29 3.22
N LEU A 69 7.47 -11.69 2.68
CA LEU A 69 7.60 -12.93 1.91
C LEU A 69 7.26 -14.17 2.76
N ARG A 70 7.57 -14.13 4.07
CA ARG A 70 7.12 -15.14 5.04
C ARG A 70 5.60 -15.08 5.24
N GLN A 71 4.99 -13.91 5.44
CA GLN A 71 3.53 -13.77 5.53
C GLN A 71 2.79 -14.24 4.27
N LEU A 72 3.36 -14.04 3.08
CA LEU A 72 2.79 -14.53 1.82
C LEU A 72 2.71 -16.06 1.79
N LEU A 73 3.77 -16.73 2.26
CA LEU A 73 3.85 -18.19 2.33
C LEU A 73 3.01 -18.78 3.47
N PHE A 74 2.88 -18.07 4.60
CA PHE A 74 2.17 -18.53 5.79
C PHE A 74 0.74 -18.00 5.97
N GLY A 75 0.23 -17.14 5.08
CA GLY A 75 -1.17 -16.69 5.07
C GLY A 75 -1.42 -15.35 5.78
N GLY A 76 -1.14 -14.24 5.10
CA GLY A 76 -1.46 -12.88 5.55
C GLY A 76 -2.24 -12.05 4.53
N VAL A 77 -2.52 -10.78 4.88
CA VAL A 77 -3.28 -9.79 4.08
C VAL A 77 -2.91 -9.83 2.61
N THR A 78 -1.61 -9.87 2.31
CA THR A 78 -1.17 -9.72 0.92
C THR A 78 -1.32 -10.99 0.10
N ARG A 79 -1.41 -12.16 0.74
CA ARG A 79 -1.85 -13.37 0.05
C ARG A 79 -3.31 -13.26 -0.37
N THR A 80 -4.15 -12.69 0.49
CA THR A 80 -5.55 -12.43 0.19
C THR A 80 -5.66 -11.43 -0.95
N VAL A 81 -5.00 -10.28 -0.85
CA VAL A 81 -4.96 -9.26 -1.91
C VAL A 81 -4.52 -9.86 -3.26
N LEU A 82 -3.42 -10.60 -3.30
CA LEU A 82 -2.94 -11.21 -4.56
C LEU A 82 -3.89 -12.25 -5.14
N ARG A 83 -4.71 -12.91 -4.31
CA ARG A 83 -5.72 -13.86 -4.78
C ARG A 83 -7.00 -13.20 -5.25
N THR A 84 -7.36 -12.05 -4.67
CA THR A 84 -8.64 -11.39 -4.90
C THR A 84 -8.54 -10.18 -5.81
N THR A 85 -7.33 -9.71 -6.13
CA THR A 85 -7.17 -8.52 -6.97
C THR A 85 -7.38 -8.85 -8.45
N ASN A 86 -8.06 -7.95 -9.15
CA ASN A 86 -8.41 -8.10 -10.57
C ASN A 86 -7.40 -7.43 -11.50
N VAL A 87 -6.26 -6.98 -10.97
CA VAL A 87 -5.25 -6.20 -11.69
C VAL A 87 -3.91 -6.91 -11.66
N ALA A 88 -3.01 -6.57 -12.59
CA ALA A 88 -1.67 -7.13 -12.56
C ALA A 88 -1.00 -6.74 -11.22
N ALA A 89 -0.27 -7.67 -10.61
CA ALA A 89 0.48 -7.40 -9.39
C ALA A 89 1.98 -7.58 -9.64
N PHE A 90 2.75 -6.52 -9.39
CA PHE A 90 4.21 -6.54 -9.43
C PHE A 90 4.78 -6.49 -8.03
N LEU A 91 5.78 -7.34 -7.80
CA LEU A 91 6.47 -7.48 -6.53
C LEU A 91 7.93 -7.13 -6.69
N SER A 92 8.32 -5.99 -6.12
CA SER A 92 9.72 -5.58 -6.06
C SER A 92 10.36 -6.10 -4.78
N ARG A 93 11.51 -6.76 -4.94
CA ARG A 93 12.45 -7.01 -3.84
C ARG A 93 13.20 -5.75 -3.46
#